data_AF-A0A957TWJ7-F1
#
_entry.id   AF-A0A957TWJ7-F1
#
_cell.length_a   1.000
_cell.length_b   1.000
_cell.length_c   1.000
_cell.angle_alpha   90.00
_cell.angle_beta   90.00
_cell.angle_gamma   90.00
#
_symmetry.space_group_name_H-M   'P 1'
#
loop_
_entity.id
_entity.type
_entity.pdbx_description
1 polymer ?
#
loop_
_entity_poly.entity_id
_entity_poly.type
_entity_poly.pdbx_seq_one_letter_code
_entity_poly.pdbx_strand_id
1 'polypeptide(L)'
;MIIRELVILNEIAQALNRSVDLNAALQSTLAQVATHLDLQTGWIWLRNERNGQFYLAAAQNLPPALADSPARMEGSCWCLDCFSEGTMADAANIDIITCTRLKNLAKGTDGLRYHATVPLYAHGHEVGVLNVASTDWRELSDGD
;
A
#
# COMPACT_ATOMS: atom_id res chain seq x y z
N MET A 1 20.39 -18.50 -4.36
CA MET A 1 19.49 -17.39 -4.74
C MET A 1 18.32 -17.25 -3.75
N ILE A 2 18.53 -17.43 -2.43
CA ILE A 2 17.48 -17.34 -1.38
C ILE A 2 17.87 -16.35 -0.27
N ILE A 3 19.13 -15.89 -0.25
CA ILE A 3 19.67 -15.05 0.83
C ILE A 3 19.19 -13.60 0.72
N ARG A 4 18.87 -13.10 -0.48
CA ARG A 4 18.55 -11.69 -0.71
C ARG A 4 17.17 -11.29 -0.15
N GLU A 5 16.16 -12.16 -0.32
CA GLU A 5 14.83 -11.95 0.27
C GLU A 5 14.86 -12.01 1.79
N LEU A 6 15.61 -12.96 2.37
CA LEU A 6 15.80 -13.06 3.82
C LEU A 6 16.50 -11.83 4.41
N VAL A 7 17.45 -11.23 3.69
CA VAL A 7 18.10 -9.98 4.11
C VAL A 7 17.10 -8.82 4.09
N ILE A 8 16.32 -8.68 3.02
CA ILE A 8 15.31 -7.61 2.91
C ILE A 8 14.25 -7.74 4.01
N LEU A 9 13.72 -8.95 4.22
CA LEU A 9 12.74 -9.20 5.28
C LEU A 9 13.33 -8.93 6.68
N ASN A 10 14.60 -9.23 6.90
CA ASN A 10 15.28 -8.97 8.16
C ASN A 10 15.56 -7.47 8.38
N GLU A 11 15.88 -6.72 7.33
CA GLU A 11 16.05 -5.26 7.39
C GLU A 11 14.72 -4.55 7.68
N ILE A 12 13.64 -4.98 7.03
CA ILE A 12 12.27 -4.52 7.31
C ILE A 12 11.89 -4.84 8.76
N ALA A 13 12.13 -6.07 9.22
CA ALA A 13 11.84 -6.48 10.59
C ALA A 13 12.64 -5.67 11.63
N GLN A 14 13.93 -5.38 11.37
CA GLN A 14 14.75 -4.55 12.26
C GLN A 14 14.29 -3.09 12.29
N ALA A 15 13.88 -2.53 11.14
CA ALA A 15 13.35 -1.16 11.07
C ALA A 15 12.06 -1.03 11.89
N LEU A 16 11.14 -1.99 11.74
CA LEU A 16 9.89 -2.06 12.51
C LEU A 16 10.15 -2.22 14.02
N ASN A 17 11.07 -3.11 14.41
CA ASN A 17 11.36 -3.42 15.82
C ASN A 17 12.13 -2.32 16.57
N ARG A 18 12.85 -1.42 15.88
CA ARG A 18 13.68 -0.37 16.52
C ARG A 18 12.99 0.99 16.63
N SER A 19 11.85 1.20 16.00
CA SER A 19 11.24 2.52 15.98
C SER A 19 10.46 2.81 17.27
N VAL A 20 10.83 3.92 17.93
CA VAL A 20 9.97 4.60 18.93
C VAL A 20 8.88 5.42 18.21
N ASP A 21 9.02 5.61 16.89
CA ASP A 21 8.10 6.29 15.99
C ASP A 21 7.70 5.35 14.84
N LEU A 22 6.53 4.73 14.98
CA LEU A 22 5.95 3.80 14.01
C LEU A 22 5.90 4.40 12.60
N ASN A 23 5.62 5.70 12.46
CA ASN A 23 5.53 6.35 11.15
C ASN A 23 6.90 6.37 10.45
N ALA A 24 7.98 6.61 11.21
CA ALA A 24 9.34 6.59 10.67
C ALA A 24 9.75 5.19 10.19
N ALA A 25 9.39 4.13 10.94
CA ALA A 25 9.62 2.77 10.49
C ALA A 25 8.83 2.40 9.24
N LEU A 26 7.54 2.76 9.20
CA LEU A 26 6.68 2.49 8.04
C LEU A 26 7.18 3.26 6.81
N GLN A 27 7.58 4.51 6.97
CA GLN A 27 8.16 5.30 5.89
C GLN A 27 9.46 4.69 5.37
N SER A 28 10.37 4.28 6.28
CA SER A 28 11.61 3.61 5.89
C SER A 28 11.35 2.29 5.18
N THR A 29 10.38 1.51 5.67
CA THR A 29 10.01 0.21 5.08
C THR A 29 9.44 0.40 3.69
N LEU A 30 8.52 1.36 3.53
CA LEU A 30 7.92 1.70 2.24
C LEU A 30 8.98 2.14 1.22
N ALA A 31 9.96 2.95 1.64
CA ALA A 31 11.05 3.38 0.78
C ALA A 31 11.95 2.20 0.34
N GLN A 32 12.24 1.25 1.23
CA GLN A 32 13.01 0.05 0.90
C GLN A 32 12.25 -0.85 -0.08
N VAL A 33 10.97 -1.12 0.19
CA VAL A 33 10.11 -1.92 -0.70
C VAL A 33 10.02 -1.29 -2.10
N ALA A 34 9.79 0.02 -2.16
CA ALA A 34 9.74 0.76 -3.42
C ALA A 34 11.06 0.62 -4.21
N THR A 35 12.20 0.78 -3.53
CA THR A 35 13.53 0.64 -4.15
C THR A 35 13.79 -0.77 -4.66
N HIS A 36 13.40 -1.81 -3.91
CA HIS A 36 13.68 -3.19 -4.27
C HIS A 36 12.78 -3.74 -5.38
N LEU A 37 11.56 -3.23 -5.48
CA LEU A 37 10.58 -3.66 -6.48
C LEU A 37 10.53 -2.74 -7.70
N ASP A 38 11.40 -1.73 -7.77
CA ASP A 38 11.39 -0.67 -8.80
C ASP A 38 10.01 0.01 -8.92
N LEU A 39 9.33 0.16 -7.79
CA LEU A 39 8.00 0.74 -7.72
C LEU A 39 8.12 2.22 -7.42
N GLN A 40 7.55 3.05 -8.30
CA GLN A 40 7.69 4.49 -8.18
C GLN A 40 6.81 5.08 -7.08
N THR A 41 5.65 4.50 -6.80
CA THR A 41 4.66 5.05 -5.86
C THR A 41 4.12 3.99 -4.92
N GLY A 42 3.92 4.35 -3.65
CA GLY A 42 3.23 3.49 -2.69
C GLY A 42 2.74 4.24 -1.46
N TRP A 43 1.83 3.63 -0.71
CA TRP A 43 1.29 4.18 0.53
C TRP A 43 0.78 3.10 1.46
N ILE A 44 0.79 3.39 2.77
CA ILE A 44 0.32 2.49 3.81
C ILE A 44 -0.85 3.14 4.53
N TRP A 45 -1.97 2.42 4.59
CA TRP A 45 -3.08 2.75 5.48
C TRP A 45 -3.08 1.78 6.66
N LEU A 46 -3.18 2.31 7.88
CA LEU A 46 -3.40 1.51 9.08
C LEU A 46 -4.79 1.76 9.64
N ARG A 47 -5.36 0.73 10.27
CA ARG A 47 -6.62 0.83 10.99
C ARG A 47 -6.35 1.32 12.41
N ASN A 48 -7.03 2.38 12.83
CA ASN A 48 -7.01 2.83 14.21
C ASN A 48 -7.84 1.86 15.06
N GLU A 49 -7.21 1.19 16.03
CA GLU A 49 -7.86 0.19 16.88
C GLU A 49 -9.03 0.75 17.71
N ARG A 50 -9.03 2.05 18.03
CA ARG A 50 -10.05 2.65 18.89
C ARG A 50 -11.36 2.94 18.17
N ASN A 51 -11.30 3.34 16.90
CA ASN A 51 -12.47 3.79 16.14
C ASN A 51 -12.68 3.03 14.82
N GLY A 52 -11.78 2.11 14.47
CA GLY A 52 -11.84 1.29 13.26
C GLY A 52 -11.53 2.04 11.96
N GLN A 53 -11.22 3.34 12.02
CA GLN A 53 -10.99 4.18 10.84
C GLN A 53 -9.58 4.00 10.29
N PHE A 54 -9.44 4.04 8.97
CA PHE A 54 -8.15 4.05 8.31
C PHE A 54 -7.52 5.44 8.32
N TYR A 55 -6.21 5.49 8.51
CA TYR A 55 -5.40 6.70 8.35
C TYR A 55 -4.15 6.40 7.53
N LEU A 56 -3.66 7.42 6.82
CA LEU A 56 -2.44 7.34 6.03
C LEU A 56 -1.22 7.37 6.96
N ALA A 57 -0.56 6.23 7.12
CA ALA A 57 0.56 6.06 8.06
C ALA A 57 1.92 6.34 7.39
N ALA A 58 2.05 6.06 6.09
CA ALA A 58 3.23 6.38 5.30
C ALA A 58 2.85 6.54 3.82
N ALA A 59 3.63 7.34 3.09
CA ALA A 59 3.42 7.58 1.68
C ALA A 59 4.74 7.88 0.96
N GLN A 60 4.90 7.35 -0.25
CA GLN A 60 6.08 7.53 -1.07
C GLN A 60 5.63 7.94 -2.48
N ASN A 61 6.09 9.11 -2.93
CA ASN A 61 5.88 9.63 -4.28
C ASN A 61 4.41 9.55 -4.74
N LEU A 62 3.48 10.02 -3.91
CA LEU A 62 2.08 10.14 -4.33
C LEU A 62 2.00 11.08 -5.54
N PRO A 63 1.17 10.75 -6.54
CA PRO A 63 0.96 11.65 -7.66
C PRO A 63 0.31 12.96 -7.17
N PRO A 64 0.52 14.11 -7.84
CA PRO A 64 0.05 15.43 -7.39
C PRO A 64 -1.42 15.45 -6.99
N ALA A 65 -2.28 14.73 -7.71
CA ALA A 65 -3.70 14.69 -7.42
C ALA A 65 -4.07 14.03 -6.07
N LEU A 66 -3.15 13.25 -5.48
CA LEU A 66 -3.28 12.73 -4.11
C LEU A 66 -2.43 13.54 -3.12
N ALA A 67 -1.20 13.91 -3.48
CA ALA A 67 -0.29 14.66 -2.61
C ALA A 67 -0.82 16.06 -2.26
N ASP A 68 -1.33 16.79 -3.26
CA ASP A 68 -1.82 18.16 -3.11
C ASP A 68 -3.27 18.22 -2.60
N SER A 69 -3.88 17.06 -2.34
CA SER A 69 -5.25 16.95 -1.85
C SER A 69 -5.38 15.86 -0.79
N PRO A 70 -4.82 16.06 0.43
CA PRO A 70 -4.79 15.04 1.49
C PRO A 70 -6.17 14.47 1.87
N ALA A 71 -7.24 15.26 1.76
CA ALA A 71 -8.61 14.78 1.98
C ALA A 71 -9.01 13.62 1.04
N ARG A 72 -8.35 13.48 -0.12
CA ARG A 72 -8.53 12.33 -1.02
C ARG A 72 -7.86 11.07 -0.52
N MET A 73 -7.06 11.11 0.53
CA MET A 73 -6.46 9.94 1.19
C MET A 73 -7.18 9.56 2.48
N GLU A 74 -8.25 10.29 2.82
CA GLU A 74 -9.11 10.04 3.99
C GLU A 74 -10.37 9.23 3.60
N GLY A 75 -11.05 8.69 4.62
CA GLY A 75 -12.27 7.91 4.45
C GLY A 75 -12.04 6.54 3.82
N SER A 76 -13.10 5.93 3.29
CA SER A 76 -13.04 4.61 2.67
C SER A 76 -12.82 4.66 1.14
N CYS A 77 -12.32 3.56 0.61
CA CYS A 77 -12.27 3.22 -0.82
C CYS A 77 -12.68 1.77 -0.98
N TRP A 78 -13.05 1.38 -2.20
CA TRP A 78 -13.31 -0.01 -2.54
C TRP A 78 -12.23 -0.99 -2.04
N CYS A 79 -10.95 -0.60 -2.13
CA CYS A 79 -9.83 -1.35 -1.56
C CYS A 79 -9.93 -1.61 -0.05
N LEU A 80 -10.24 -0.57 0.71
CA LEU A 80 -10.36 -0.63 2.17
C LEU A 80 -11.64 -1.34 2.60
N ASP A 81 -12.70 -1.25 1.78
CA ASP A 81 -13.95 -1.98 1.98
C ASP A 81 -13.70 -3.48 1.78
N CYS A 82 -13.09 -3.90 0.66
CA CYS A 82 -12.73 -5.30 0.41
C CYS A 82 -11.81 -5.87 1.48
N PHE A 83 -10.81 -5.10 1.93
CA PHE A 83 -9.96 -5.50 3.04
C PHE A 83 -10.77 -5.64 4.35
N SER A 84 -11.69 -4.72 4.64
CA SER A 84 -12.53 -4.78 5.85
C SER A 84 -13.51 -5.95 5.84
N GLU A 85 -13.93 -6.38 4.65
CA GLU A 85 -14.86 -7.50 4.45
C GLU A 85 -14.13 -8.86 4.35
N GLY A 86 -12.79 -8.87 4.30
CA GLY A 86 -11.99 -10.07 4.09
C GLY A 86 -12.19 -10.68 2.69
N THR A 87 -12.55 -9.86 1.70
CA THR A 87 -12.88 -10.29 0.34
C THR A 87 -11.77 -10.05 -0.68
N MET A 88 -10.63 -9.46 -0.26
CA MET A 88 -9.40 -9.55 -1.05
C MET A 88 -9.02 -11.03 -1.14
N ALA A 89 -8.85 -11.56 -2.36
CA ALA A 89 -8.58 -12.98 -2.56
C ALA A 89 -7.33 -13.41 -1.78
N ASP A 90 -7.28 -14.69 -1.39
CA ASP A 90 -6.20 -15.26 -0.58
C ASP A 90 -4.82 -14.69 -0.95
N ALA A 91 -4.04 -14.31 0.08
CA ALA A 91 -2.78 -13.56 0.04
C ALA A 91 -1.65 -14.12 -0.86
N ALA A 92 -1.93 -15.15 -1.65
CA ALA A 92 -1.11 -15.63 -2.76
C ALA A 92 -1.24 -14.78 -4.04
N ASN A 93 -2.32 -14.02 -4.21
CA ASN A 93 -2.56 -13.22 -5.43
C ASN A 93 -2.44 -11.72 -5.15
N ILE A 94 -1.58 -11.05 -5.90
CA ILE A 94 -1.46 -9.58 -5.92
C ILE A 94 -2.67 -9.06 -6.72
N ASP A 95 -3.75 -8.68 -6.04
CA ASP A 95 -4.91 -8.11 -6.70
C ASP A 95 -4.55 -6.74 -7.31
N ILE A 96 -4.56 -6.63 -8.64
CA ILE A 96 -4.40 -5.36 -9.34
C ILE A 96 -5.76 -4.65 -9.37
N ILE A 97 -5.88 -3.60 -8.57
CA ILE A 97 -7.12 -2.88 -8.31
C ILE A 97 -7.17 -1.60 -9.13
N THR A 98 -8.28 -1.37 -9.85
CA THR A 98 -8.59 -0.04 -10.41
C THR A 98 -8.83 0.94 -9.27
N CYS A 99 -7.89 1.86 -9.05
CA CYS A 99 -7.92 2.77 -7.92
C CYS A 99 -9.11 3.74 -8.01
N THR A 100 -10.09 3.62 -7.11
CA THR A 100 -11.26 4.51 -7.12
C THR A 100 -10.92 5.98 -6.87
N ARG A 101 -9.80 6.25 -6.19
CA ARG A 101 -9.30 7.60 -5.92
C ARG A 101 -8.64 8.25 -7.13
N LEU A 102 -8.15 7.44 -8.09
CA LEU A 102 -7.47 7.93 -9.30
C LEU A 102 -8.32 7.78 -10.58
N LYS A 103 -9.23 6.79 -10.64
CA LYS A 103 -9.91 6.39 -11.89
C LYS A 103 -10.70 7.50 -12.61
N ASN A 104 -11.22 8.45 -11.84
CA ASN A 104 -12.04 9.56 -12.35
C ASN A 104 -11.25 10.88 -12.50
N LEU A 105 -9.93 10.86 -12.32
CA LEU A 105 -9.09 12.04 -12.41
C LEU A 105 -8.44 12.15 -13.78
N ALA A 106 -8.64 13.29 -14.43
CA ALA A 106 -8.09 13.56 -15.76
C ALA A 106 -6.65 14.12 -15.72
N LYS A 107 -6.19 14.64 -14.58
CA LYS A 107 -4.89 15.31 -14.42
C LYS A 107 -4.27 14.99 -13.06
N GLY A 108 -2.94 15.11 -12.99
CA GLY A 108 -2.17 14.96 -11.75
C GLY A 108 -2.11 13.52 -11.24
N THR A 109 -2.43 12.51 -12.06
CA THR A 109 -2.31 11.10 -11.68
C THR A 109 -0.94 10.52 -12.03
N ASP A 110 -0.10 11.26 -12.76
CA ASP A 110 1.18 10.80 -13.31
C ASP A 110 1.07 9.48 -14.09
N GLY A 111 -0.08 9.26 -14.74
CA GLY A 111 -0.37 8.03 -15.48
C GLY A 111 -0.82 6.86 -14.61
N LEU A 112 -0.81 6.99 -13.28
CA LEU A 112 -1.24 5.93 -12.35
C LEU A 112 -2.77 5.76 -12.39
N ARG A 113 -3.19 4.49 -12.44
CA ARG A 113 -4.60 4.08 -12.51
C ARG A 113 -4.90 2.86 -11.66
N TYR A 114 -3.91 1.98 -11.52
CA TYR A 114 -4.01 0.73 -10.81
C TYR A 114 -3.04 0.70 -9.64
N HIS A 115 -3.38 -0.06 -8.61
CA HIS A 115 -2.45 -0.42 -7.54
C HIS A 115 -2.66 -1.87 -7.15
N ALA A 116 -1.58 -2.48 -6.67
CA ALA A 116 -1.68 -3.71 -5.92
C ALA A 116 -1.88 -3.38 -4.45
N THR A 117 -2.64 -4.22 -3.76
CA THR A 117 -2.88 -4.10 -2.32
C THR A 117 -2.40 -5.36 -1.62
N VAL A 118 -1.61 -5.18 -0.57
CA VAL A 118 -1.07 -6.26 0.27
C VAL A 118 -1.58 -6.05 1.69
N PRO A 119 -2.37 -6.98 2.26
CA PRO A 119 -2.78 -6.93 3.66
C PRO A 119 -1.57 -6.96 4.61
N LEU A 120 -1.60 -6.14 5.66
CA LEU A 120 -0.60 -6.10 6.72
C LEU A 120 -1.14 -6.74 7.98
N TYR A 121 -0.36 -7.65 8.57
CA TYR A 121 -0.72 -8.38 9.78
C TYR A 121 0.25 -8.07 10.92
N ALA A 122 -0.26 -7.92 12.14
CA ALA A 122 0.53 -7.89 13.36
C ALA A 122 -0.09 -8.87 14.37
N HIS A 123 0.73 -9.76 14.94
CA HIS A 123 0.28 -10.78 15.90
C HIS A 123 -0.94 -11.59 15.42
N GLY A 124 -1.00 -11.93 14.13
CA GLY A 124 -2.10 -12.69 13.53
C GLY A 124 -3.38 -11.88 13.28
N HIS A 125 -3.36 -10.55 13.47
CA HIS A 125 -4.49 -9.66 13.24
C HIS A 125 -4.19 -8.70 12.10
N GLU A 126 -5.20 -8.41 11.29
CA GLU A 126 -5.14 -7.41 10.23
C GLU A 126 -5.03 -6.00 10.80
N VAL A 127 -3.95 -5.29 10.47
CA VAL A 127 -3.68 -3.94 10.98
C VAL A 127 -3.76 -2.86 9.91
N GLY A 128 -3.73 -3.23 8.63
CA GLY A 128 -3.78 -2.27 7.54
C GLY A 128 -3.46 -2.87 6.18
N VAL A 129 -3.16 -2.01 5.23
CA VAL A 129 -2.79 -2.38 3.87
C VAL A 129 -1.60 -1.57 3.37
N LEU A 130 -0.71 -2.24 2.62
CA LEU A 130 0.29 -1.62 1.77
C LEU A 130 -0.27 -1.56 0.35
N ASN A 131 -0.27 -0.37 -0.23
CA ASN A 131 -0.57 -0.18 -1.64
C ASN A 131 0.69 0.23 -2.38
N VAL A 132 0.87 -0.34 -3.56
CA VAL A 132 1.93 0.05 -4.48
C VAL A 132 1.33 0.25 -5.86
N ALA A 133 1.84 1.20 -6.62
CA ALA A 133 1.31 1.55 -7.93
C ALA A 133 2.44 1.67 -8.94
N SER A 134 2.17 1.20 -10.15
CA SER A 134 3.04 1.38 -11.31
C SER A 134 2.19 1.79 -12.52
N THR A 135 2.78 2.59 -13.39
CA THR A 135 2.19 2.99 -14.68
C THR A 135 2.17 1.83 -15.69
N ASP A 136 3.00 0.82 -15.48
CA ASP A 136 3.09 -0.36 -16.34
C ASP A 136 1.96 -1.37 -16.08
N TRP A 137 1.28 -1.24 -14.93
CA TRP A 137 0.24 -2.19 -14.54
C TRP A 137 -1.08 -1.91 -15.24
N ARG A 138 -1.74 -3.00 -15.63
CA ARG A 138 -3.06 -3.02 -16.25
C ARG A 138 -3.91 -4.04 -15.51
N GLU A 139 -5.21 -3.90 -15.63
CA GLU A 139 -6.16 -4.91 -15.16
C GLU A 139 -5.77 -6.27 -15.76
N LEU A 140 -5.43 -7.24 -14.91
CA LEU A 140 -5.27 -8.63 -15.33
C LEU A 140 -6.66 -9.12 -15.67
N SER A 141 -6.96 -9.27 -16.96
CA SER A 141 -8.13 -10.02 -17.38
C SER A 141 -7.92 -11.50 -17.04
N ASP A 142 -8.99 -12.25 -16.75
CA ASP A 142 -9.02 -13.69 -16.39
C ASP A 142 -8.49 -14.65 -17.50
N GLY A 143 -7.36 -14.34 -18.13
CA GLY A 143 -6.81 -15.07 -19.27
C GLY A 143 -5.29 -14.99 -19.44
N ASP A 144 -4.54 -14.50 -18.45
CA ASP A 144 -3.07 -14.63 -18.36
C ASP A 144 -2.66 -15.65 -17.30
#